data_AF-A0A842QQ70-F1
#
_entry.id   AF-A0A842QQ70-F1
#
_cell.length_a   1.000
_cell.length_b   1.000
_cell.length_c   1.000
_cell.angle_alpha   90.00
_cell.angle_beta   90.00
_cell.angle_gamma   90.00
#
_symmetry.space_group_name_H-M   'P 1'
#
loop_
_entity.id
_entity.type
_entity.pdbx_description
1 polymer ?
#
loop_
_entity_poly.entity_id
_entity_poly.type
_entity_poly.pdbx_seq_one_letter_code
_entity_poly.pdbx_strand_id
1 'polypeptide(L)'
;MKPVDVEGNVHDERVYNILMVEDNPNHYKILQRFIKKSEKPLKVDHVVSAHEFFNVFLAKNYDLILLDYNLAQYTGLNILKKLNELQVMTPIVMVTQQKDPEIAINAMKMGALDYVIKTKENFQHLPEKILAYVNDYENELANNDVFKLKRRNLLRNNDVRKLVQYLISNKQLELKPESSTKYTFSPGHIELETEEETLEKVLQILTLNKMMVKKPVGVKVTCPRCDSDNVVSAPVCPKCGGKVFVKNTIGGDEPLRCLSGCGETFSKVKVAYKCNSCFKEFSQEESRYKHIYVYQVNPQMLEEFKNVLVSNDEMQLWEEKNKQYAENLEQTKQMHEEIRTQLRALIEQQIKKN
;
A
#
# COMPACT_ATOMS: atom_id res chain seq x y z
N MET A 1 -7.14 10.74 -22.62
CA MET A 1 -6.04 11.58 -22.10
C MET A 1 -4.98 10.64 -21.54
N LYS A 2 -3.72 10.68 -22.02
CA LYS A 2 -2.67 9.74 -21.59
C LYS A 2 -2.23 10.07 -20.15
N PRO A 3 -1.98 9.09 -19.27
CA PRO A 3 -1.43 9.35 -17.95
C PRO A 3 0.02 9.80 -18.06
N VAL A 4 0.35 10.92 -17.41
CA VAL A 4 1.68 11.52 -17.36
C VAL A 4 2.26 11.21 -15.98
N ASP A 5 3.53 10.81 -15.92
CA ASP A 5 4.22 10.60 -14.65
C ASP A 5 4.77 11.92 -14.07
N VAL A 6 5.34 11.83 -12.87
CA VAL A 6 5.89 12.97 -12.11
C VAL A 6 7.09 13.64 -12.76
N GLU A 7 7.65 13.07 -13.83
CA GLU A 7 8.79 13.61 -14.58
C GLU A 7 8.39 14.17 -15.96
N GLY A 8 7.09 14.16 -16.28
CA GLY A 8 6.60 14.63 -17.59
C GLY A 8 6.91 13.67 -18.74
N ASN A 9 7.33 12.43 -18.43
CA ASN A 9 7.63 11.43 -19.43
C ASN A 9 6.31 10.76 -19.88
N VAL A 10 6.07 10.80 -21.18
CA VAL A 10 5.02 10.00 -21.81
C VAL A 10 5.54 8.57 -21.94
N HIS A 11 5.29 7.73 -20.93
CA HIS A 11 5.46 6.29 -21.09
C HIS A 11 4.40 5.79 -22.08
N ASP A 12 4.85 5.36 -23.26
CA ASP A 12 3.98 5.20 -24.43
C ASP A 12 3.07 3.94 -24.39
N GLU A 13 3.20 3.05 -23.40
CA GLU A 13 2.26 1.92 -23.24
C GLU A 13 1.98 1.57 -21.77
N ARG A 14 0.70 1.37 -21.43
CA ARG A 14 0.24 0.86 -20.13
C ARG A 14 0.84 -0.52 -19.86
N VAL A 15 1.55 -0.68 -18.75
CA VAL A 15 2.02 -1.99 -18.26
C VAL A 15 0.92 -2.68 -17.46
N TYR A 16 0.52 -3.86 -17.90
CA TYR A 16 -0.48 -4.69 -17.22
C TYR A 16 0.20 -5.61 -16.22
N ASN A 17 -0.23 -5.53 -14.96
CA ASN A 17 0.34 -6.27 -13.85
C ASN A 17 -0.50 -7.50 -13.56
N ILE A 18 0.08 -8.68 -13.76
CA ILE A 18 -0.58 -9.97 -13.58
C ILE A 18 0.05 -10.69 -12.40
N LEU A 19 -0.78 -11.31 -11.56
CA LEU A 19 -0.31 -12.20 -10.49
C LEU A 19 -0.63 -13.64 -10.87
N MET A 20 0.38 -14.49 -11.00
CA MET A 20 0.20 -15.91 -11.28
C MET A 20 0.50 -16.74 -10.03
N VAL A 21 -0.44 -17.61 -9.66
CA VAL A 21 -0.27 -18.61 -8.59
C VAL A 21 -0.12 -19.98 -9.24
N GLU A 22 1.08 -20.55 -9.15
CA GLU A 22 1.44 -21.80 -9.83
C GLU A 22 2.60 -22.47 -9.09
N ASP A 23 2.45 -23.72 -8.67
CA ASP A 23 3.53 -24.46 -8.01
C ASP A 23 4.52 -25.08 -9.01
N ASN A 24 4.11 -25.30 -10.26
CA ASN A 24 4.97 -25.88 -11.29
C ASN A 24 5.82 -24.80 -12.02
N PRO A 25 7.15 -24.76 -11.81
CA PRO A 25 8.01 -23.75 -12.43
C PRO A 25 8.08 -23.87 -13.96
N ASN A 26 7.74 -25.03 -14.54
CA ASN A 26 7.73 -25.19 -15.99
C ASN A 26 6.53 -24.49 -16.63
N HIS A 27 5.35 -24.53 -16.00
CA HIS A 27 4.16 -23.81 -16.49
C HIS A 27 4.42 -22.30 -16.52
N TYR A 28 5.00 -21.75 -15.45
CA TYR A 28 5.39 -20.35 -15.40
C TYR A 28 6.42 -19.99 -16.50
N LYS A 29 7.48 -20.80 -16.67
CA LYS A 29 8.48 -20.59 -17.74
C LYS A 29 7.86 -20.61 -19.14
N ILE A 30 6.89 -21.50 -19.39
CA ILE A 30 6.18 -21.55 -20.67
C ILE A 30 5.37 -20.27 -20.88
N LEU A 31 4.60 -19.84 -19.87
CA LEU A 31 3.84 -18.59 -19.95
C LEU A 31 4.75 -17.39 -20.21
N GLN A 32 5.88 -17.28 -19.52
CA GLN A 32 6.85 -16.21 -19.73
C GLN A 32 7.34 -16.13 -21.18
N ARG A 33 7.51 -17.27 -21.87
CA ARG A 33 7.91 -17.29 -23.29
C ARG A 33 6.85 -16.71 -24.21
N PHE A 34 5.57 -16.97 -23.93
CA PHE A 34 4.46 -16.42 -24.71
C PHE A 34 4.22 -14.95 -24.39
N ILE A 35 4.34 -14.57 -23.11
CA ILE A 35 4.22 -13.17 -22.68
C ILE A 35 5.25 -12.26 -23.32
N LYS A 36 6.48 -12.74 -23.52
CA LYS A 36 7.52 -11.99 -24.27
C LYS A 36 7.14 -11.68 -25.72
N LYS A 37 6.14 -12.38 -26.28
CA LYS A 37 5.63 -12.17 -27.63
C LYS A 37 4.35 -11.32 -27.67
N SER A 38 3.84 -10.92 -26.50
CA SER A 38 2.67 -10.05 -26.40
C SER A 38 2.98 -8.69 -27.03
N GLU A 39 2.01 -8.12 -27.74
CA GLU A 39 2.10 -6.77 -28.30
C GLU A 39 2.08 -5.68 -27.23
N LYS A 40 1.52 -5.98 -26.04
CA LYS A 40 1.46 -5.06 -24.90
C LYS A 40 2.36 -5.53 -23.76
N PRO A 41 2.94 -4.61 -22.97
CA PRO A 41 3.80 -4.96 -21.86
C PRO A 41 3.00 -5.60 -20.72
N LEU A 42 3.15 -6.92 -20.56
CA LEU A 42 2.61 -7.69 -19.44
C LEU A 42 3.73 -7.98 -18.44
N LYS A 43 3.57 -7.56 -17.19
CA LYS A 43 4.46 -7.91 -16.07
C LYS A 43 3.79 -8.96 -15.19
N VAL A 44 4.40 -10.15 -15.11
CA VAL A 44 3.86 -11.25 -14.30
C VAL A 44 4.71 -11.52 -13.09
N ASP A 45 4.14 -11.22 -11.93
CA ASP A 45 4.68 -11.66 -10.65
C ASP A 45 4.16 -13.09 -10.40
N HIS A 46 5.04 -13.98 -9.91
CA HIS A 46 4.77 -15.40 -9.75
C HIS A 46 4.98 -15.81 -8.30
N VAL A 47 4.01 -16.56 -7.77
CA VAL A 47 4.00 -17.10 -6.42
C VAL A 47 3.62 -18.57 -6.49
N VAL A 48 4.12 -19.36 -5.54
CA VAL A 48 3.96 -20.83 -5.57
C VAL A 48 2.99 -21.35 -4.51
N SER A 49 2.47 -20.48 -3.64
CA SER A 49 1.62 -20.88 -2.52
C SER A 49 0.55 -19.84 -2.17
N ALA A 50 -0.50 -20.29 -1.49
CA ALA A 50 -1.55 -19.41 -0.96
C ALA A 50 -1.01 -18.38 0.05
N HIS A 51 -0.03 -18.77 0.86
CA HIS A 51 0.58 -17.88 1.85
C HIS A 51 1.34 -16.74 1.18
N GLU A 52 2.18 -17.06 0.20
CA GLU A 52 2.90 -16.07 -0.59
C GLU A 52 1.96 -15.18 -1.41
N PHE A 53 0.89 -15.78 -1.96
CA PHE A 53 -0.13 -15.07 -2.73
C PHE A 53 -0.71 -13.87 -1.99
N PHE A 54 -1.21 -14.04 -0.75
CA PHE A 54 -1.81 -12.90 -0.04
C PHE A 54 -0.78 -11.82 0.30
N ASN A 55 0.46 -12.20 0.65
CA ASN A 55 1.52 -11.22 0.91
C ASN A 55 1.81 -10.35 -0.34
N VAL A 56 1.93 -11.00 -1.49
CA VAL A 56 2.24 -10.32 -2.77
C VAL A 56 1.04 -9.55 -3.31
N PHE A 57 -0.16 -10.13 -3.24
CA PHE A 57 -1.42 -9.51 -3.66
C PHE A 57 -1.72 -8.23 -2.88
N LEU A 58 -1.50 -8.25 -1.56
CA LEU A 58 -1.71 -7.08 -0.72
C LEU A 58 -0.61 -6.02 -0.85
N ALA A 59 0.56 -6.36 -1.40
CA ALA A 59 1.65 -5.40 -1.61
C ALA A 59 1.50 -4.55 -2.88
N LYS A 60 0.87 -5.07 -3.94
CA LYS A 60 0.83 -4.42 -5.26
C LYS A 60 -0.59 -4.40 -5.86
N ASN A 61 -0.85 -3.51 -6.82
CA ASN A 61 -2.06 -3.58 -7.64
C ASN A 61 -1.86 -4.55 -8.80
N TYR A 62 -2.84 -5.41 -9.01
CA TYR A 62 -2.89 -6.32 -10.14
C TYR A 62 -4.13 -6.04 -10.98
N ASP A 63 -3.96 -6.09 -12.29
CA ASP A 63 -5.02 -5.96 -13.28
C ASP A 63 -5.76 -7.29 -13.45
N LEU A 64 -5.08 -8.44 -13.24
CA LEU A 64 -5.66 -9.77 -13.32
C LEU A 64 -4.88 -10.79 -12.47
N ILE A 65 -5.58 -11.79 -11.94
CA ILE A 65 -4.99 -12.93 -11.23
C ILE A 65 -5.18 -14.20 -12.07
N LEU A 66 -4.09 -14.92 -12.34
CA LEU A 66 -4.10 -16.27 -12.91
C LEU A 66 -3.91 -17.26 -11.78
N LEU A 67 -4.89 -18.13 -11.55
CA LEU A 67 -4.91 -19.02 -10.41
C LEU A 67 -4.92 -20.47 -10.86
N ASP A 68 -3.87 -21.23 -10.54
CA ASP A 68 -3.92 -22.67 -10.72
C ASP A 68 -4.85 -23.34 -9.70
N TYR A 69 -5.50 -24.41 -10.15
CA TYR A 69 -6.35 -25.22 -9.28
C TYR A 69 -5.55 -26.09 -8.30
N ASN A 70 -4.40 -26.64 -8.70
CA ASN A 70 -3.70 -27.66 -7.94
C ASN A 70 -2.38 -27.11 -7.37
N LEU A 71 -2.44 -26.53 -6.17
CA LEU A 71 -1.30 -25.88 -5.53
C LEU A 71 -0.72 -26.77 -4.42
N ALA A 72 -0.20 -27.93 -4.81
CA ALA A 72 0.30 -29.00 -3.94
C ALA A 72 -0.62 -29.36 -2.75
N GLN A 73 -0.49 -28.64 -1.63
CA GLN A 73 -1.25 -28.89 -0.39
C GLN A 73 -2.62 -28.19 -0.35
N TYR A 74 -2.92 -27.30 -1.30
CA TYR A 74 -4.15 -26.52 -1.32
C TYR A 74 -4.79 -26.55 -2.71
N THR A 75 -6.09 -26.28 -2.75
CA THR A 75 -6.78 -26.03 -4.01
C THR A 75 -6.85 -24.53 -4.26
N GLY A 76 -6.72 -24.11 -5.52
CA GLY A 76 -6.94 -22.72 -5.93
C GLY A 76 -8.32 -22.20 -5.51
N LEU A 77 -9.31 -23.08 -5.37
CA LEU A 77 -10.64 -22.71 -4.88
C LEU A 77 -10.63 -22.12 -3.47
N ASN A 78 -9.67 -22.50 -2.61
CA ASN A 78 -9.54 -21.90 -1.28
C ASN A 78 -9.16 -20.42 -1.37
N ILE A 79 -8.23 -20.08 -2.27
CA ILE A 79 -7.83 -18.69 -2.54
C ILE A 79 -9.01 -17.93 -3.17
N LEU A 80 -9.65 -18.51 -4.18
CA LEU A 80 -10.79 -17.90 -4.87
C LEU A 80 -11.94 -17.58 -3.89
N LYS A 81 -12.31 -18.54 -3.04
CA LYS A 81 -13.33 -18.34 -2.00
C LYS A 81 -12.96 -17.17 -1.09
N LYS A 82 -11.71 -17.10 -0.63
CA LYS A 82 -11.27 -16.02 0.25
C LYS A 82 -11.29 -14.65 -0.45
N LEU A 83 -10.90 -14.58 -1.72
CA LEU A 83 -10.98 -13.34 -2.51
C LEU A 83 -12.42 -12.89 -2.72
N ASN A 84 -13.34 -13.83 -2.92
CA ASN A 84 -14.78 -13.55 -3.03
C ASN A 84 -15.36 -13.05 -1.69
N GLU A 85 -14.99 -13.67 -0.56
CA GLU A 85 -15.35 -13.18 0.80
C GLU A 85 -14.82 -11.76 1.05
N LEU A 86 -13.58 -11.47 0.63
CA LEU A 86 -12.98 -10.14 0.68
C LEU A 86 -13.53 -9.18 -0.38
N GLN A 87 -14.48 -9.66 -1.21
CA GLN A 87 -15.13 -8.87 -2.23
C GLN A 87 -14.15 -8.18 -3.19
N VAL A 88 -13.04 -8.83 -3.52
CA VAL A 88 -12.01 -8.29 -4.42
C VAL A 88 -12.59 -8.00 -5.81
N MET A 89 -12.28 -6.82 -6.36
CA MET A 89 -12.68 -6.40 -7.71
C MET A 89 -11.54 -6.56 -8.74
N THR A 90 -10.60 -7.46 -8.48
CA THR A 90 -9.59 -7.86 -9.48
C THR A 90 -10.08 -9.14 -10.14
N PRO A 91 -10.14 -9.22 -11.48
CA PRO A 91 -10.62 -10.41 -12.16
C PRO A 91 -9.68 -11.59 -11.92
N ILE A 92 -10.26 -12.76 -11.68
CA ILE A 92 -9.53 -14.00 -11.39
C ILE A 92 -9.87 -15.01 -12.48
N VAL A 93 -8.86 -15.46 -13.22
CA VAL A 93 -9.01 -16.50 -14.23
C VAL A 93 -8.35 -17.77 -13.70
N MET A 94 -9.13 -18.84 -13.62
CA MET A 94 -8.59 -20.15 -13.28
C MET A 94 -7.82 -20.70 -14.48
N VAL A 95 -6.59 -21.15 -14.27
CA VAL A 95 -5.76 -21.70 -15.34
C VAL A 95 -5.26 -23.06 -14.88
N THR A 96 -5.75 -24.16 -15.44
CA THR A 96 -5.50 -25.50 -14.87
C THR A 96 -5.47 -26.64 -15.89
N GLN A 97 -4.80 -27.74 -15.55
CA GLN A 97 -4.85 -28.97 -16.33
C GLN A 97 -6.14 -29.78 -16.10
N GLN A 98 -6.92 -29.44 -15.07
CA GLN A 98 -8.17 -30.13 -14.74
C GLN A 98 -9.23 -29.87 -15.81
N LYS A 99 -9.77 -30.94 -16.39
CA LYS A 99 -10.79 -30.88 -17.45
C LYS A 99 -12.21 -31.16 -16.95
N ASP A 100 -12.37 -31.37 -15.64
CA ASP A 100 -13.66 -31.68 -15.03
C ASP A 100 -14.60 -30.46 -15.11
N PRO A 101 -15.75 -30.56 -15.82
CA PRO A 101 -16.73 -29.50 -15.91
C PRO A 101 -17.30 -29.06 -14.56
N GLU A 102 -17.42 -29.98 -13.57
CA GLU A 102 -17.94 -29.64 -12.24
C GLU A 102 -17.00 -28.70 -11.50
N ILE A 103 -15.68 -28.88 -11.65
CA ILE A 103 -14.67 -27.98 -11.09
C ILE A 103 -14.80 -26.59 -11.73
N ALA A 104 -14.97 -26.53 -13.05
CA ALA A 104 -15.15 -25.27 -13.77
C ALA A 104 -16.43 -24.55 -13.32
N ILE A 105 -17.57 -25.24 -13.25
CA ILE A 105 -18.84 -24.69 -12.78
C ILE A 105 -18.69 -24.14 -11.35
N ASN A 106 -18.05 -24.89 -10.46
CA ASN A 106 -17.82 -24.45 -9.08
C ASN A 106 -16.91 -23.22 -9.00
N ALA A 107 -15.86 -23.15 -9.82
CA ALA A 107 -15.00 -21.96 -9.89
C ALA A 107 -15.77 -20.72 -10.35
N MET A 108 -16.60 -20.84 -11.40
CA MET A 108 -17.42 -19.72 -11.89
C MET A 108 -18.42 -19.25 -10.83
N LYS A 109 -19.09 -20.18 -10.12
CA LYS A 109 -19.98 -19.85 -9.00
C LYS A 109 -19.27 -19.14 -7.84
N MET A 110 -17.98 -19.39 -7.67
CA MET A 110 -17.14 -18.75 -6.65
C MET A 110 -16.53 -17.41 -7.11
N GLY A 111 -16.88 -16.92 -8.30
CA GLY A 111 -16.49 -15.60 -8.79
C GLY A 111 -15.25 -15.60 -9.70
N ALA A 112 -14.83 -16.76 -10.24
CA ALA A 112 -13.87 -16.76 -11.34
C ALA A 112 -14.49 -16.09 -12.58
N LEU A 113 -13.71 -15.27 -13.26
CA LEU A 113 -14.10 -14.62 -14.51
C LEU A 113 -14.13 -15.62 -15.67
N ASP A 114 -13.17 -16.55 -15.70
CA ASP A 114 -13.09 -17.60 -16.70
C ASP A 114 -12.27 -18.80 -16.18
N TYR A 115 -12.37 -19.92 -16.90
CA TYR A 115 -11.67 -21.17 -16.64
C TYR A 115 -10.94 -21.65 -17.90
N VAL A 116 -9.61 -21.55 -17.89
CA VAL A 116 -8.75 -21.88 -19.03
C VAL A 116 -8.01 -23.20 -18.79
N ILE A 117 -8.22 -24.16 -19.69
CA ILE A 117 -7.48 -25.43 -19.67
C ILE A 117 -6.04 -25.20 -20.19
N LYS A 118 -5.01 -25.69 -19.47
CA LYS A 118 -3.58 -25.61 -19.85
C LYS A 118 -3.22 -26.49 -21.04
N THR A 119 -3.78 -26.22 -22.21
CA THR A 119 -3.33 -26.80 -23.48
C THR A 119 -2.27 -25.90 -24.11
N LYS A 120 -1.43 -26.46 -24.98
CA LYS A 120 -0.41 -25.68 -25.72
C LYS A 120 -1.04 -24.51 -26.48
N GLU A 121 -2.17 -24.76 -27.13
CA GLU A 121 -2.94 -23.77 -27.88
C GLU A 121 -3.47 -22.66 -26.96
N ASN A 122 -4.15 -23.01 -25.86
CA ASN A 122 -4.67 -22.01 -24.92
C ASN A 122 -3.56 -21.16 -24.29
N PHE A 123 -2.41 -21.77 -23.94
CA PHE A 123 -1.27 -21.04 -23.36
C PHE A 123 -0.60 -20.10 -24.36
N GLN A 124 -0.57 -20.47 -25.64
CA GLN A 124 -0.05 -19.63 -26.70
C GLN A 124 -0.87 -18.33 -26.85
N HIS A 125 -2.20 -18.44 -26.75
CA HIS A 125 -3.12 -17.29 -26.86
C HIS A 125 -3.44 -16.63 -25.52
N LEU A 126 -2.95 -17.16 -24.39
CA LEU A 126 -3.25 -16.62 -23.06
C LEU A 126 -2.84 -15.14 -22.90
N PRO A 127 -1.71 -14.63 -23.45
CA PRO A 127 -1.39 -13.21 -23.39
C PRO A 127 -2.46 -12.29 -24.01
N GLU A 128 -2.97 -12.64 -25.19
CA GLU A 128 -4.04 -11.90 -25.87
C GLU A 128 -5.34 -11.97 -25.06
N LYS A 129 -5.67 -13.17 -24.54
CA LYS A 129 -6.83 -13.35 -23.66
C LYS A 129 -6.73 -12.54 -22.38
N ILE A 130 -5.56 -12.46 -21.75
CA ILE A 130 -5.34 -11.62 -20.55
C ILE A 130 -5.71 -10.16 -20.84
N LEU A 131 -5.27 -9.61 -21.98
CA LEU A 131 -5.60 -8.24 -22.36
C LEU A 131 -7.11 -8.07 -22.59
N ALA A 132 -7.75 -9.03 -23.26
CA ALA A 132 -9.20 -9.04 -23.46
C ALA A 132 -9.95 -9.07 -22.12
N TYR A 133 -9.61 -10.01 -21.22
CA TYR A 133 -10.22 -10.10 -19.89
C TYR A 133 -10.10 -8.82 -19.09
N VAL A 134 -8.92 -8.17 -19.09
CA VAL A 134 -8.74 -6.92 -18.36
C VAL A 134 -9.62 -5.82 -18.96
N ASN A 135 -9.61 -5.64 -20.28
CA ASN A 135 -10.38 -4.58 -20.93
C ASN A 135 -11.90 -4.79 -20.77
N ASP A 136 -12.38 -6.03 -20.95
CA ASP A 136 -13.78 -6.37 -20.79
C ASP A 136 -14.25 -6.17 -19.35
N TYR A 137 -13.44 -6.61 -18.38
CA TYR A 137 -13.75 -6.45 -16.96
C TYR A 137 -13.71 -4.98 -16.52
N GLU A 138 -12.80 -4.17 -17.04
CA GLU A 138 -12.79 -2.71 -16.79
C GLU A 138 -14.04 -2.02 -17.34
N ASN A 139 -14.46 -2.41 -18.55
CA ASN A 139 -15.71 -1.93 -19.13
C ASN A 139 -16.92 -2.36 -18.28
N GLU A 140 -16.91 -3.58 -17.76
CA GLU A 140 -17.96 -4.08 -16.88
C GLU A 140 -17.98 -3.30 -15.55
N LEU A 141 -16.83 -3.09 -14.90
CA LEU A 141 -16.72 -2.31 -13.66
C LEU A 141 -17.27 -0.88 -13.81
N ALA A 142 -17.05 -0.25 -14.96
CA ALA A 142 -17.50 1.10 -15.25
C ALA A 142 -19.02 1.17 -15.53
N ASN A 143 -19.57 0.17 -16.22
CA ASN A 143 -20.93 0.26 -16.77
C ASN A 143 -21.98 -0.59 -16.02
N ASN A 144 -21.57 -1.60 -15.25
CA ASN A 144 -22.48 -2.53 -14.57
C ASN A 144 -22.98 -1.96 -13.23
N ASP A 145 -24.30 -1.93 -13.07
CA ASP A 145 -24.97 -1.38 -11.89
C ASP A 145 -24.71 -2.19 -10.61
N VAL A 146 -24.40 -3.49 -10.70
CA VAL A 146 -24.03 -4.32 -9.55
C VAL A 146 -22.73 -3.82 -8.92
N PHE A 147 -21.73 -3.50 -9.74
CA PHE A 147 -20.45 -2.98 -9.26
C PHE A 147 -20.57 -1.56 -8.72
N LYS A 148 -21.41 -0.72 -9.33
CA LYS A 148 -21.75 0.61 -8.78
C LYS A 148 -22.45 0.49 -7.43
N LEU A 149 -23.42 -0.41 -7.30
CA LEU A 149 -24.15 -0.66 -6.05
C LEU A 149 -23.21 -1.16 -4.95
N LYS A 150 -22.29 -2.08 -5.28
CA LYS A 150 -21.28 -2.60 -4.36
C LYS A 150 -20.37 -1.49 -3.84
N ARG A 151 -19.82 -0.64 -4.72
CA ARG A 151 -19.01 0.53 -4.33
C ARG A 151 -19.82 1.51 -3.48
N ARG A 152 -21.09 1.77 -3.84
CA ARG A 152 -22.01 2.60 -3.05
C ARG A 152 -22.25 2.02 -1.64
N ASN A 153 -22.36 0.71 -1.50
CA ASN A 153 -22.52 0.08 -0.19
C ASN A 153 -21.25 0.20 0.67
N LEU A 154 -20.06 0.10 0.07
CA LEU A 154 -18.79 0.36 0.77
C LEU A 154 -18.70 1.82 1.23
N LEU A 155 -19.18 2.77 0.42
CA LEU A 155 -19.25 4.19 0.78
C LEU A 155 -20.25 4.52 1.90
N ARG A 156 -21.08 3.56 2.33
CA ARG A 156 -21.95 3.68 3.51
C ARG A 156 -21.27 3.25 4.81
N ASN A 157 -20.16 2.53 4.74
CA ASN A 157 -19.36 2.23 5.94
C ASN A 157 -18.85 3.57 6.52
N ASN A 158 -19.00 3.77 7.83
CA ASN A 158 -18.70 5.03 8.51
C ASN A 158 -17.24 5.46 8.31
N ASP A 159 -16.30 4.55 8.49
CA ASP A 159 -14.86 4.83 8.40
C ASP A 159 -14.43 5.10 6.95
N VAL A 160 -14.98 4.34 6.00
CA VAL A 160 -14.81 4.60 4.56
C VAL A 160 -15.37 5.98 4.18
N ARG A 161 -16.60 6.29 4.62
CA ARG A 161 -17.29 7.55 4.32
C ARG A 161 -16.49 8.74 4.85
N LYS A 162 -16.00 8.67 6.09
CA LYS A 162 -15.17 9.72 6.71
C LYS A 162 -13.87 9.93 5.99
N LEU A 163 -13.16 8.86 5.65
CA LEU A 163 -11.92 8.95 4.90
C LEU A 163 -12.17 9.65 3.56
N VAL A 164 -13.21 9.23 2.82
CA VAL A 164 -13.57 9.83 1.53
C VAL A 164 -13.97 11.30 1.68
N GLN A 165 -14.77 11.65 2.68
CA GLN A 165 -15.12 13.04 2.99
C GLN A 165 -13.88 13.89 3.30
N TYR A 166 -12.97 13.38 4.12
CA TYR A 166 -11.71 14.04 4.43
C TYR A 166 -10.89 14.32 3.16
N LEU A 167 -10.72 13.31 2.28
CA LEU A 167 -9.97 13.44 1.03
C LEU A 167 -10.56 14.52 0.12
N ILE A 168 -11.88 14.55 -0.04
CA ILE A 168 -12.53 15.50 -0.95
C ILE A 168 -12.53 16.92 -0.36
N SER A 169 -12.91 17.07 0.92
CA SER A 169 -12.98 18.38 1.58
C SER A 169 -11.63 19.09 1.61
N ASN A 170 -10.53 18.35 1.77
CA ASN A 170 -9.17 18.89 1.74
C ASN A 170 -8.56 18.96 0.33
N LYS A 171 -9.31 18.57 -0.71
CA LYS A 171 -8.81 18.40 -2.09
C LYS A 171 -7.56 17.51 -2.16
N GLN A 172 -7.44 16.58 -1.22
CA GLN A 172 -6.32 15.68 -1.04
C GLN A 172 -6.64 14.36 -1.73
N LEU A 173 -6.45 14.31 -3.05
CA LEU A 173 -6.67 13.09 -3.86
C LEU A 173 -5.54 12.06 -3.72
N GLU A 174 -4.52 12.39 -2.92
CA GLU A 174 -3.36 11.55 -2.66
C GLU A 174 -3.02 11.59 -1.18
N LEU A 175 -2.97 10.43 -0.56
CA LEU A 175 -2.46 10.22 0.79
C LEU A 175 -1.00 9.81 0.71
N LYS A 176 -0.14 10.75 1.07
CA LYS A 176 1.29 10.51 1.21
C LYS A 176 1.61 10.06 2.62
N PRO A 177 2.57 9.14 2.80
CA PRO A 177 3.07 8.84 4.13
C PRO A 177 3.67 10.11 4.73
N GLU A 178 3.21 10.49 5.92
CA GLU A 178 3.80 11.60 6.66
C GLU A 178 4.95 11.07 7.51
N SER A 179 6.05 11.82 7.57
CA SER A 179 7.06 11.63 8.61
C SER A 179 6.63 12.42 9.83
N SER A 180 5.82 11.84 10.72
CA SER A 180 5.68 12.44 12.04
C SER A 180 7.03 12.34 12.74
N THR A 181 7.40 13.38 13.47
CA THR A 181 8.61 13.44 14.28
C THR A 181 8.65 12.24 15.22
N LYS A 182 9.46 11.24 14.84
CA LYS A 182 9.65 9.88 15.41
C LYS A 182 8.86 8.74 14.73
N TYR A 183 9.43 8.29 13.61
CA TYR A 183 9.56 6.87 13.24
C TYR A 183 8.33 6.09 12.76
N THR A 184 7.18 6.71 12.51
CA THR A 184 6.07 6.04 11.80
C THR A 184 5.78 6.70 10.47
N PHE A 185 5.96 5.94 9.39
CA PHE A 185 5.47 6.31 8.06
C PHE A 185 4.03 5.79 7.93
N SER A 186 3.07 6.66 8.23
CA SER A 186 1.64 6.43 8.07
C SER A 186 1.04 7.61 7.30
N PRO A 187 0.04 7.42 6.43
CA PRO A 187 -0.61 8.49 5.68
C PRO A 187 -1.44 9.51 6.49
N GLY A 188 -0.91 9.99 7.63
CA GLY A 188 -1.57 10.92 8.55
C GLY A 188 -2.30 10.24 9.71
N HIS A 189 -2.64 11.02 10.74
CA HIS A 189 -3.52 10.59 11.84
C HIS A 189 -4.96 10.96 11.46
N ILE A 190 -5.63 10.07 10.72
CA ILE A 190 -7.07 10.17 10.52
C ILE A 190 -7.70 9.38 11.66
N GLU A 191 -8.31 10.08 12.61
CA GLU A 191 -9.04 9.46 13.71
C GLU A 191 -10.31 8.80 13.16
N LEU A 192 -10.23 7.49 12.95
CA LEU A 192 -11.38 6.64 12.67
C LEU A 192 -12.04 6.26 14.00
N GLU A 193 -13.36 6.22 14.05
CA GLU A 193 -14.12 6.14 15.31
C GLU A 193 -14.13 4.73 15.92
N THR A 194 -13.66 3.71 15.19
CA THR A 194 -13.83 2.31 15.59
C THR A 194 -12.53 1.69 16.10
N GLU A 195 -12.64 0.85 17.15
CA GLU A 195 -11.58 -0.08 17.56
C GLU A 195 -11.36 -1.21 16.52
N GLU A 196 -12.30 -1.40 15.58
CA GLU A 196 -12.35 -2.54 14.66
C GLU A 196 -11.52 -2.35 13.38
N GLU A 197 -11.50 -1.15 12.78
CA GLU A 197 -10.81 -0.89 11.51
C GLU A 197 -9.70 0.17 11.62
N THR A 198 -8.44 -0.25 11.48
CA THR A 198 -7.31 0.67 11.35
C THR A 198 -7.36 1.38 10.00
N LEU A 199 -6.78 2.59 9.90
CA LEU A 199 -6.66 3.32 8.62
C LEU A 199 -6.08 2.43 7.50
N GLU A 200 -5.12 1.58 7.83
CA GLU A 200 -4.55 0.60 6.90
C GLU A 200 -5.58 -0.38 6.35
N LYS A 201 -6.51 -0.89 7.17
CA LYS A 201 -7.60 -1.77 6.74
C LYS A 201 -8.56 -1.04 5.80
N VAL A 202 -8.94 0.20 6.11
CA VAL A 202 -9.83 1.00 5.24
C VAL A 202 -9.16 1.26 3.88
N LEU A 203 -7.88 1.65 3.88
CA LEU A 203 -7.10 1.84 2.65
C LEU A 203 -6.97 0.53 1.84
N GLN A 204 -6.83 -0.60 2.53
CA GLN A 204 -6.84 -1.91 1.90
C GLN A 204 -8.19 -2.21 1.26
N ILE A 205 -9.31 -2.02 1.95
CA ILE A 205 -10.67 -2.20 1.41
C ILE A 205 -10.87 -1.36 0.15
N LEU A 206 -10.52 -0.08 0.20
CA LEU A 206 -10.63 0.84 -0.93
C LEU A 206 -9.75 0.39 -2.10
N THR A 207 -8.55 -0.12 -1.84
CA THR A 207 -7.65 -0.60 -2.90
C THR A 207 -8.15 -1.91 -3.52
N LEU A 208 -8.63 -2.85 -2.71
CA LEU A 208 -9.17 -4.13 -3.19
C LEU A 208 -10.43 -3.95 -4.06
N ASN A 209 -11.16 -2.87 -3.83
CA ASN A 209 -12.36 -2.49 -4.60
C ASN A 209 -12.06 -1.45 -5.70
N LYS A 210 -10.79 -1.29 -6.11
CA LYS A 210 -10.35 -0.38 -7.18
C LYS A 210 -10.73 1.09 -6.97
N MET A 211 -11.08 1.48 -5.75
CA MET A 211 -11.45 2.84 -5.41
C MET A 211 -10.22 3.73 -5.19
N MET A 212 -9.12 3.11 -4.76
CA MET A 212 -7.81 3.73 -4.64
C MET A 212 -6.74 2.89 -5.34
N VAL A 213 -5.67 3.57 -5.75
CA VAL A 213 -4.47 2.99 -6.34
C VAL A 213 -3.32 3.17 -5.36
N LYS A 214 -2.77 2.06 -4.84
CA LYS A 214 -1.57 2.08 -3.98
C LYS A 214 -0.27 2.06 -4.82
N LYS A 215 0.68 2.95 -4.56
CA LYS A 215 1.97 3.03 -5.24
C LYS A 215 3.12 2.89 -4.24
N PRO A 216 4.03 1.92 -4.40
CA PRO A 216 5.18 1.82 -3.51
C PRO A 216 6.12 3.00 -3.76
N VAL A 217 6.52 3.71 -2.70
CA VAL A 217 7.42 4.86 -2.76
C VAL A 217 8.71 4.67 -1.97
N GLY A 218 8.81 3.57 -1.21
CA GLY A 218 10.00 3.26 -0.45
C GLY A 218 9.82 2.02 0.41
N VAL A 219 10.77 1.81 1.31
CA VAL A 219 10.74 0.77 2.33
C VAL A 219 11.09 1.37 3.69
N LYS A 220 10.43 0.87 4.74
CA LYS A 220 10.80 1.11 6.13
C LYS A 220 11.40 -0.14 6.73
N VAL A 221 12.38 0.05 7.60
CA VAL A 221 13.00 -1.05 8.36
C VAL A 221 12.03 -1.49 9.46
N THR A 222 11.83 -2.79 9.60
CA THR A 222 11.08 -3.38 10.72
C THR A 222 11.97 -4.32 11.53
N CYS A 223 11.61 -4.44 12.80
CA CYS A 223 12.32 -5.29 13.74
C CYS A 223 12.20 -6.77 13.34
N PRO A 224 13.30 -7.52 13.19
CA PRO A 224 13.24 -8.94 12.84
C PRO A 224 12.63 -9.83 13.94
N ARG A 225 12.47 -9.31 15.16
CA ARG A 225 11.93 -10.06 16.31
C ARG A 225 10.42 -9.87 16.48
N CYS A 226 9.93 -8.64 16.40
CA CYS A 226 8.53 -8.31 16.70
C CYS A 226 7.78 -7.63 15.54
N ASP A 227 8.44 -7.44 14.39
CA ASP A 227 7.89 -6.83 13.17
C ASP A 227 7.36 -5.39 13.31
N SER A 228 7.63 -4.76 14.46
CA SER A 228 7.39 -3.34 14.70
C SER A 228 8.27 -2.48 13.79
N ASP A 229 7.70 -1.41 13.25
CA ASP A 229 8.37 -0.37 12.49
C ASP A 229 8.89 0.79 13.37
N ASN A 230 8.66 0.74 14.68
CA ASN A 230 9.22 1.69 15.65
C ASN A 230 10.71 1.36 15.91
N VAL A 231 11.52 1.58 14.88
CA VAL A 231 12.94 1.27 14.83
C VAL A 231 13.74 2.56 14.67
N VAL A 232 14.74 2.75 15.53
CA VAL A 232 15.72 3.83 15.40
C VAL A 232 16.98 3.33 14.72
N SER A 233 17.64 4.19 13.96
CA SER A 233 18.92 3.90 13.32
C SER A 233 20.01 4.82 13.85
N ALA A 234 21.22 4.31 13.94
CA ALA A 234 22.40 5.08 14.31
C ALA A 234 23.58 4.66 13.42
N PRO A 235 24.36 5.61 12.91
CA PRO A 235 25.58 5.29 12.19
C PRO A 235 26.62 4.72 13.15
N VAL A 236 27.32 3.67 12.72
CA VAL A 236 28.34 2.95 13.48
C VAL A 236 29.58 2.67 12.64
N CYS A 237 30.72 2.55 13.31
CA CYS A 237 31.97 2.13 12.69
C CYS A 237 31.81 0.75 12.03
N PRO A 238 32.22 0.58 10.77
CA PRO A 238 32.07 -0.69 10.05
C PRO A 238 32.90 -1.84 10.65
N LYS A 239 33.97 -1.52 11.39
CA LYS A 239 34.89 -2.51 11.99
C LYS A 239 34.47 -2.92 13.40
N CYS A 240 34.18 -1.97 14.28
CA CYS A 240 33.92 -2.27 15.70
C CYS A 240 32.52 -1.92 16.21
N GLY A 241 31.64 -1.36 15.38
CA GLY A 241 30.29 -0.94 15.81
C GLY A 241 30.26 0.32 16.69
N GLY A 242 31.40 0.98 16.91
CA GLY A 242 31.51 2.21 17.68
C GLY A 242 30.71 3.38 17.10
N LYS A 243 30.09 4.20 17.95
CA LYS A 243 29.18 5.30 17.56
C LYS A 243 29.87 6.68 17.44
N VAL A 244 31.15 6.78 17.78
CA VAL A 244 31.89 8.04 17.80
C VAL A 244 32.98 8.02 16.75
N PHE A 245 32.95 8.98 15.83
CA PHE A 245 33.92 9.15 14.76
C PHE A 245 33.99 10.61 14.33
N VAL A 246 35.13 11.02 13.78
CA VAL A 246 35.41 12.39 13.33
C VAL A 246 35.70 12.44 11.84
N LYS A 247 35.28 13.53 11.19
CA LYS A 247 35.62 13.83 9.79
C LYS A 247 36.95 14.59 9.77
N ASN A 248 37.91 14.12 8.99
CA ASN A 248 39.14 14.88 8.75
C ASN A 248 38.77 16.09 7.86
N THR A 249 39.23 17.31 8.20
CA THR A 249 38.72 18.57 7.62
C THR A 249 39.72 19.29 6.72
N ILE A 250 40.79 18.64 6.28
CA ILE A 250 41.84 19.28 5.47
C ILE A 250 41.71 18.82 4.01
N GLY A 251 40.71 19.36 3.30
CA GLY A 251 40.57 19.30 1.84
C GLY A 251 39.74 18.12 1.28
N GLY A 252 38.48 18.38 0.90
CA GLY A 252 37.64 17.44 0.14
C GLY A 252 37.08 16.27 0.96
N ASP A 253 36.42 15.30 0.29
CA ASP A 253 35.76 14.11 0.87
C ASP A 253 36.73 13.17 1.62
N GLU A 254 37.22 13.61 2.78
CA GLU A 254 38.15 12.83 3.59
C GLU A 254 37.43 11.75 4.42
N PRO A 255 38.09 10.59 4.63
CA PRO A 255 37.49 9.45 5.34
C PRO A 255 37.32 9.71 6.85
N LEU A 256 36.26 9.15 7.41
CA LEU A 256 35.92 9.19 8.83
C LEU A 256 36.88 8.31 9.63
N ARG A 257 37.28 8.73 10.83
CA ARG A 257 38.10 7.93 11.74
C ARG A 257 37.33 7.54 13.00
N CYS A 258 37.33 6.25 13.36
CA CYS A 258 36.69 5.75 14.58
C CYS A 258 37.45 6.19 15.83
N LEU A 259 36.73 6.80 16.78
CA LEU A 259 37.24 7.18 18.10
C LEU A 259 36.76 6.26 19.22
N SER A 260 35.86 5.33 18.95
CA SER A 260 35.39 4.34 19.93
C SER A 260 36.37 3.20 20.23
N GLY A 261 37.59 3.24 19.69
CA GLY A 261 38.69 2.36 20.11
C GLY A 261 39.42 1.59 19.01
N CYS A 262 38.82 1.34 17.84
CA CYS A 262 39.49 0.55 16.78
C CYS A 262 40.41 1.37 15.87
N GLY A 263 40.32 2.71 15.92
CA GLY A 263 41.15 3.63 15.15
C GLY A 263 40.95 3.61 13.63
N GLU A 264 40.01 2.79 13.13
CA GLU A 264 39.78 2.55 11.71
C GLU A 264 39.38 3.82 10.95
N THR A 265 39.90 3.96 9.74
CA THR A 265 39.55 5.04 8.81
C THR A 265 38.68 4.48 7.70
N PHE A 266 37.51 5.07 7.45
CA PHE A 266 36.49 4.56 6.53
C PHE A 266 35.70 5.68 5.86
N SER A 267 35.32 5.48 4.60
CA SER A 267 34.53 6.46 3.85
C SER A 267 33.01 6.32 4.03
N LYS A 268 32.54 5.16 4.52
CA LYS A 268 31.11 4.86 4.74
C LYS A 268 30.89 4.24 6.12
N VAL A 269 29.87 4.73 6.82
CA VAL A 269 29.38 4.15 8.08
C VAL A 269 28.51 2.92 7.80
N LYS A 270 28.49 1.96 8.73
CA LYS A 270 27.39 0.99 8.81
C LYS A 270 26.24 1.60 9.60
N VAL A 271 25.05 1.03 9.47
CA VAL A 271 23.88 1.45 10.24
C VAL A 271 23.51 0.33 11.21
N ALA A 272 23.42 0.67 12.49
CA ALA A 272 22.86 -0.20 13.52
C ALA A 272 21.43 0.26 13.85
N TYR A 273 20.55 -0.70 14.08
CA TYR A 273 19.16 -0.46 14.40
C TYR A 273 18.84 -0.89 15.82
N LYS A 274 17.88 -0.21 16.44
CA LYS A 274 17.30 -0.62 17.72
C LYS A 274 15.79 -0.48 17.65
N CYS A 275 15.08 -1.55 17.97
CA CYS A 275 13.62 -1.51 18.09
C CYS A 275 13.20 -0.90 19.42
N ASN A 276 12.34 0.11 19.41
CA ASN A 276 11.78 0.71 20.63
C ASN A 276 10.68 -0.16 21.26
N SER A 277 10.08 -1.08 20.51
CA SER A 277 9.01 -1.95 21.02
C SER A 277 9.53 -3.19 21.77
N CYS A 278 10.62 -3.81 21.29
CA CYS A 278 11.17 -5.03 21.92
C CYS A 278 12.65 -4.91 22.30
N PHE A 279 13.23 -3.72 22.16
CA PHE A 279 14.63 -3.41 22.52
C PHE A 279 15.70 -4.23 21.78
N LYS A 280 15.35 -5.00 20.75
CA LYS A 280 16.33 -5.74 19.94
C LYS A 280 17.22 -4.75 19.19
N GLU A 281 18.52 -4.90 19.34
CA GLU A 281 19.53 -4.30 18.47
C GLU A 281 19.83 -5.27 17.32
N PHE A 282 19.97 -4.74 16.11
CA PHE A 282 20.18 -5.54 14.91
C PHE A 282 20.88 -4.72 13.82
N SER A 283 21.55 -5.43 12.92
CA SER A 283 22.23 -4.87 11.76
C SER A 283 21.28 -4.72 10.57
N GLN A 284 21.73 -4.03 9.52
CA GLN A 284 21.02 -3.95 8.25
C GLN A 284 20.78 -5.33 7.60
N GLU A 285 21.71 -6.28 7.78
CA GLU A 285 21.62 -7.64 7.24
C GLU A 285 20.52 -8.47 7.92
N GLU A 286 20.23 -8.15 9.18
CA GLU A 286 19.15 -8.78 9.96
C GLU A 286 17.81 -8.04 9.81
N SER A 287 17.80 -6.87 9.18
CA SER A 287 16.60 -6.04 9.05
C SER A 287 15.54 -6.71 8.18
N ARG A 288 14.29 -6.57 8.61
CA ARG A 288 13.13 -6.78 7.72
C ARG A 288 12.73 -5.45 7.11
N TYR A 289 12.03 -5.51 5.99
CA TYR A 289 11.59 -4.32 5.26
C TYR A 289 10.11 -4.43 4.95
N LYS A 290 9.36 -3.36 5.23
CA LYS A 290 7.98 -3.18 4.78
C LYS A 290 7.93 -2.07 3.76
N HIS A 291 7.16 -2.25 2.70
CA HIS A 291 6.93 -1.19 1.73
C HIS A 291 6.15 -0.03 2.35
N ILE A 292 6.50 1.17 1.92
CA ILE A 292 5.75 2.40 2.18
C ILE A 292 4.97 2.72 0.91
N TYR A 293 3.69 3.05 1.07
CA TYR A 293 2.79 3.32 -0.04
C TYR A 293 2.26 4.75 0.00
N VAL A 294 2.09 5.31 -1.19
CA VAL A 294 1.18 6.41 -1.47
C VAL A 294 -0.14 5.83 -1.94
N TYR A 295 -1.25 6.34 -1.42
CA TYR A 295 -2.59 5.94 -1.89
C TYR A 295 -3.23 7.08 -2.64
N GLN A 296 -3.56 6.85 -3.90
CA GLN A 296 -4.18 7.84 -4.77
C GLN A 296 -5.63 7.45 -5.06
N VAL A 297 -6.56 8.40 -5.00
CA VAL A 297 -7.95 8.17 -5.45
C VAL A 297 -7.91 7.78 -6.93
N ASN A 298 -8.57 6.68 -7.29
CA ASN A 298 -8.69 6.31 -8.69
C ASN A 298 -9.48 7.41 -9.43
N PRO A 299 -8.96 8.01 -10.51
CA PRO A 299 -9.64 9.09 -11.22
C PRO A 299 -11.07 8.76 -11.68
N GLN A 300 -11.35 7.50 -12.00
CA GLN A 300 -12.69 7.04 -12.39
C GLN A 300 -13.71 7.13 -11.24
N MET A 301 -13.24 7.18 -9.99
CA MET A 301 -14.08 7.26 -8.80
C MET A 301 -14.43 8.67 -8.37
N LEU A 302 -13.83 9.69 -8.97
CA LEU A 302 -13.95 11.06 -8.49
C LEU A 302 -15.39 11.53 -8.41
N GLU A 303 -16.23 11.15 -9.38
CA GLU A 303 -17.64 11.53 -9.39
C GLU A 303 -18.44 10.80 -8.30
N GLU A 304 -18.23 9.49 -8.15
CA GLU A 304 -18.86 8.71 -7.07
C GLU A 304 -18.42 9.20 -5.68
N PHE A 305 -17.15 9.58 -5.53
CA PHE A 305 -16.60 10.16 -4.30
C PHE A 305 -17.27 11.50 -3.99
N LYS A 306 -17.38 12.41 -4.97
CA LYS A 306 -18.09 13.69 -4.77
C LYS A 306 -19.53 13.50 -4.32
N ASN A 307 -20.22 12.50 -4.86
CA ASN A 307 -21.61 12.18 -4.47
C ASN A 307 -21.75 11.73 -3.01
N VAL A 308 -20.66 11.30 -2.34
CA VAL A 308 -20.66 11.01 -0.89
C VAL A 308 -20.97 12.25 -0.07
N LEU A 309 -20.59 13.44 -0.55
CA LEU A 309 -20.88 14.71 0.11
C LEU A 309 -22.37 15.07 0.04
N VAL A 310 -23.12 14.59 -0.96
CA VAL A 310 -24.41 15.19 -1.40
C VAL A 310 -25.66 14.60 -0.72
N SER A 311 -25.55 13.88 0.40
CA SER A 311 -26.75 13.64 1.22
C SER A 311 -27.08 14.92 2.00
N ASN A 312 -28.00 15.73 1.46
CA ASN A 312 -28.35 17.06 1.96
C ASN A 312 -28.65 17.14 3.47
N ASP A 313 -29.20 16.08 4.08
CA ASP A 313 -29.53 16.09 5.52
C ASP A 313 -28.29 15.89 6.43
N GLU A 314 -27.23 15.27 5.92
CA GLU A 314 -25.98 15.09 6.67
C GLU A 314 -25.00 16.25 6.43
N MET A 315 -25.09 16.97 5.31
CA MET A 315 -24.25 18.14 5.02
C MET A 315 -24.55 19.29 6.00
N GLN A 316 -25.83 19.56 6.29
CA GLN A 316 -26.20 20.58 7.29
C GLN A 316 -25.76 20.17 8.71
N LEU A 317 -25.99 18.91 9.10
CA LEU A 317 -25.58 18.40 10.41
C LEU A 317 -24.05 18.36 10.59
N TRP A 318 -23.30 18.14 9.52
CA TRP A 318 -21.84 18.15 9.50
C TRP A 318 -21.27 19.57 9.47
N GLU A 319 -21.86 20.50 8.71
CA GLU A 319 -21.50 21.91 8.72
C GLU A 319 -21.75 22.56 10.10
N GLU A 320 -22.87 22.24 10.75
CA GLU A 320 -23.16 22.69 12.12
C GLU A 320 -22.17 22.12 13.15
N LYS A 321 -21.88 20.80 13.09
CA LYS A 321 -20.91 20.18 14.01
C LYS A 321 -19.48 20.66 13.80
N ASN A 322 -19.06 20.89 12.56
CA ASN A 322 -17.70 21.34 12.26
C ASN A 322 -17.49 22.82 12.50
N LYS A 323 -18.52 23.65 12.38
CA LYS A 323 -18.46 25.03 12.83
C LYS A 323 -18.16 25.09 14.34
N GLN A 324 -18.83 24.26 15.13
CA GLN A 324 -18.59 24.17 16.57
C GLN A 324 -17.21 23.58 16.92
N TYR A 325 -16.74 22.60 16.15
CA TYR A 325 -15.39 22.05 16.32
C TYR A 325 -14.28 23.08 15.98
N ALA A 326 -14.46 23.86 14.90
CA ALA A 326 -13.53 24.91 14.52
C ALA A 326 -13.49 26.04 15.55
N GLU A 327 -14.63 26.44 16.12
CA GLU A 327 -14.71 27.42 17.20
C GLU A 327 -14.01 26.93 18.48
N ASN A 328 -14.20 25.66 18.85
CA ASN A 328 -13.51 25.05 20.01
C ASN A 328 -11.99 24.95 19.80
N LEU A 329 -11.55 24.63 18.58
CA LEU A 329 -10.14 24.54 18.24
C LEU A 329 -9.47 25.94 18.30
N GLU A 330 -10.17 26.98 17.86
CA GLU A 330 -9.68 28.36 17.92
C GLU A 330 -9.63 28.88 19.35
N GLN A 331 -10.62 28.57 20.19
CA GLN A 331 -10.60 28.86 21.63
C GLN A 331 -9.45 28.14 22.34
N THR A 332 -9.16 26.89 21.96
CA THR A 332 -8.04 26.11 22.54
C THR A 332 -6.69 26.71 22.15
N LYS A 333 -6.55 27.18 20.91
CA LYS A 333 -5.33 27.87 20.46
C LYS A 333 -5.13 29.20 21.19
N GLN A 334 -6.19 30.00 21.34
CA GLN A 334 -6.14 31.25 22.10
C GLN A 334 -5.76 31.00 23.57
N MET A 335 -6.34 29.99 24.21
CA MET A 335 -5.98 29.59 25.58
C MET A 335 -4.51 29.17 25.70
N HIS A 336 -3.98 28.40 24.74
CA HIS A 336 -2.56 28.03 24.73
C HIS A 336 -1.62 29.22 24.50
N GLU A 337 -2.06 30.22 23.75
CA GLU A 337 -1.29 31.43 23.49
C GLU A 337 -1.27 32.37 24.70
N GLU A 338 -2.38 32.47 25.42
CA GLU A 338 -2.45 33.14 26.73
C GLU A 338 -1.55 32.47 27.77
N ILE A 339 -1.62 31.14 27.88
CA ILE A 339 -0.75 30.36 28.79
C ILE A 339 0.73 30.60 28.47
N ARG A 340 1.11 30.60 27.18
CA ARG A 340 2.49 30.89 26.75
C ARG A 340 2.91 32.32 27.09
N THR A 341 2.02 33.28 26.96
CA THR A 341 2.28 34.68 27.28
C THR A 341 2.46 34.87 28.78
N GLN A 342 1.63 34.24 29.61
CA GLN A 342 1.76 34.25 31.06
C GLN A 342 3.05 33.56 31.54
N LEU A 343 3.40 32.42 30.94
CA LEU A 343 4.67 31.73 31.22
C LEU A 343 5.88 32.59 30.86
N ARG A 344 5.86 33.30 29.73
CA ARG A 344 6.94 34.23 29.35
C ARG A 344 7.07 35.38 30.34
N ALA A 345 5.96 35.98 30.75
CA ALA A 345 5.96 37.06 31.73
C ALA A 345 6.50 36.59 33.11
N LEU A 346 6.13 35.38 33.55
CA LEU A 346 6.66 34.78 34.78
C LEU A 346 8.16 34.49 34.67
N ILE A 347 8.62 33.94 33.55
CA ILE A 347 10.04 33.69 33.29
C ILE A 347 10.83 35.02 33.30
N GLU A 348 10.33 36.07 32.66
CA GLU A 348 10.97 37.39 32.67
C GLU A 348 10.99 38.04 34.06
N GLN A 349 9.95 37.85 34.87
CA GLN A 349 9.94 38.29 36.27
C GLN A 349 10.93 37.49 37.15
N GLN A 350 11.10 36.20 36.88
CA GLN A 350 12.09 35.36 37.57
C GLN A 350 13.53 35.77 37.19
N ILE A 351 13.77 36.08 35.91
CA ILE A 351 15.06 36.55 35.39
C ILE A 351 15.42 37.93 35.94
N LYS A 352 14.45 38.80 36.20
CA LYS A 352 14.68 40.12 36.83
C LYS A 352 14.87 40.07 38.37
N LYS A 353 14.57 38.94 39.00
CA LYS A 353 14.71 38.74 40.47
C LYS A 353 16.00 38.00 40.86
N ASN A 354 16.72 37.43 39.89
CA ASN A 354 18.09 36.92 40.02
C ASN A 354 19.07 37.91 39.40
#